data_AF-A0A497NL23-F1
#
_entry.id   AF-A0A497NL23-F1
#
_cell.length_a   1.000
_cell.length_b   1.000
_cell.length_c   1.000
_cell.angle_alpha   90.00
_cell.angle_beta   90.00
_cell.angle_gamma   90.00
#
_symmetry.space_group_name_H-M   'P 1'
#
loop_
_entity.id
_entity.type
_entity.pdbx_description
1 polymer ?
#
loop_
_entity_poly.entity_id
_entity_poly.type
_entity_poly.pdbx_seq_one_letter_code
_entity_poly.pdbx_strand_id
1 'polypeptide(L)'
;MNPLEKRTDVGAVIENFILLSLRNSFPSNTINYWRTIAKAEVDFILRLNEQIIPIEVKYQTYKQPKITKSLRSFIKTYKPKRAMVVTKDF
;
A
#
# COMPACT_ATOMS: atom_id res chain seq x y z
N MET A 1 -14.63 -15.66 -18.17
CA MET A 1 -14.03 -14.81 -17.10
C MET A 1 -14.23 -13.35 -17.49
N ASN A 2 -14.64 -12.49 -16.56
CA ASN A 2 -14.79 -11.06 -16.87
C ASN A 2 -13.39 -10.41 -16.85
N PRO A 3 -13.00 -9.60 -17.87
CA PRO A 3 -11.72 -8.91 -17.84
C PRO A 3 -11.59 -8.05 -16.58
N LEU A 4 -10.42 -8.08 -15.92
CA LEU A 4 -10.15 -7.32 -14.68
C LEU A 4 -10.49 -5.82 -14.84
N GLU A 5 -10.35 -5.29 -16.05
CA GLU A 5 -10.58 -3.88 -16.40
C GLU A 5 -12.05 -3.46 -16.37
N LYS A 6 -12.99 -4.40 -16.40
CA LYS A 6 -14.44 -4.13 -16.36
C LYS A 6 -15.07 -4.34 -14.98
N ARG A 7 -14.25 -4.62 -13.97
CA ARG A 7 -14.73 -4.88 -12.62
C ARG A 7 -14.54 -3.66 -11.73
N THR A 8 -15.61 -3.26 -11.05
CA THR A 8 -15.59 -2.18 -10.05
C THR A 8 -14.79 -2.53 -8.79
N ASP A 9 -14.50 -3.81 -8.56
CA ASP A 9 -13.77 -4.33 -7.40
C ASP A 9 -12.26 -4.56 -7.65
N VAL A 10 -11.73 -4.18 -8.82
CA VAL A 10 -10.35 -4.49 -9.20
C VAL A 10 -9.32 -3.95 -8.20
N GLY A 11 -9.56 -2.77 -7.61
CA GLY A 11 -8.70 -2.21 -6.57
C GLY A 11 -8.63 -3.11 -5.33
N ALA A 12 -9.78 -3.53 -4.81
CA ALA A 12 -9.87 -4.41 -3.64
C ALA A 12 -9.24 -5.79 -3.91
N VAL A 13 -9.40 -6.33 -5.12
CA VAL A 13 -8.76 -7.60 -5.52
C VAL A 13 -7.24 -7.47 -5.49
N ILE A 14 -6.69 -6.38 -6.03
CA ILE A 14 -5.25 -6.13 -6.07
C ILE A 14 -4.70 -5.86 -4.67
N GLU A 15 -5.38 -5.05 -3.85
CA GLU A 15 -5.02 -4.84 -2.45
C GLU A 15 -4.93 -6.16 -1.68
N ASN A 16 -5.93 -7.04 -1.84
CA ASN A 16 -5.93 -8.36 -1.20
C ASN A 16 -4.79 -9.26 -1.72
N PHE A 17 -4.52 -9.24 -3.02
CA PHE A 17 -3.38 -9.96 -3.60
C PHE A 17 -2.04 -9.49 -3.01
N ILE A 18 -1.85 -8.17 -2.88
CA ILE A 18 -0.65 -7.59 -2.26
C ILE A 18 -0.55 -7.98 -0.79
N LEU A 19 -1.65 -7.93 -0.02
CA LEU A 19 -1.67 -8.40 1.37
C LEU A 19 -1.20 -9.85 1.50
N LEU A 20 -1.72 -10.75 0.68
CA LEU A 20 -1.33 -12.16 0.68
C LEU A 20 0.14 -12.34 0.30
N SER A 21 0.61 -11.61 -0.70
CA SER A 21 2.01 -11.62 -1.13
C SER A 21 2.97 -11.14 -0.03
N LEU A 22 2.58 -10.08 0.70
CA LEU A 22 3.34 -9.58 1.85
C LEU A 22 3.37 -10.60 2.99
N ARG A 23 2.23 -11.24 3.30
CA ARG A 23 2.17 -12.30 4.32
C ARG A 23 3.04 -13.50 3.98
N ASN A 24 3.05 -13.91 2.72
CA ASN A 24 3.89 -15.02 2.27
C ASN A 24 5.38 -14.67 2.28
N SER A 25 5.73 -13.44 1.91
CA SER A 25 7.13 -12.98 1.85
C SER A 25 7.71 -12.66 3.23
N PHE A 26 6.86 -12.24 4.17
CA PHE A 26 7.24 -11.80 5.51
C PHE A 26 6.39 -12.49 6.58
N PRO A 27 6.47 -13.84 6.70
CA PRO A 27 5.55 -14.63 7.53
C PRO A 27 5.66 -14.33 9.03
N SER A 28 6.81 -13.86 9.50
CA SER A 28 7.04 -13.51 10.90
C SER A 28 6.83 -12.03 11.20
N ASN A 29 6.49 -11.22 10.21
CA ASN A 29 6.35 -9.77 10.35
C ASN A 29 4.89 -9.36 10.45
N THR A 30 4.63 -8.31 11.22
CA THR A 30 3.29 -7.76 11.38
C THR A 30 2.96 -6.81 10.23
N ILE A 31 1.75 -6.95 9.68
CA ILE A 31 1.16 -6.03 8.71
C ILE A 31 -0.03 -5.37 9.39
N ASN A 32 0.01 -4.05 9.51
CA ASN A 32 -1.06 -3.23 10.10
C ASN A 32 -1.73 -2.36 9.04
N TYR A 33 -2.91 -1.85 9.37
CA TYR A 33 -3.59 -0.80 8.61
C TYR A 33 -3.41 0.55 9.31
N TRP A 34 -3.46 1.65 8.57
CA TRP A 34 -3.35 2.98 9.16
C TRP A 34 -4.41 3.93 8.60
N ARG A 35 -5.09 4.63 9.52
CA ARG A 35 -6.08 5.67 9.21
C ARG A 35 -6.03 6.78 10.27
N THR A 36 -6.26 8.03 9.85
CA THR A 36 -6.41 9.17 10.77
C THR A 36 -7.88 9.48 11.06
N ILE A 37 -8.14 10.29 12.10
CA ILE A 37 -9.47 10.86 12.38
C ILE A 37 -9.99 11.65 11.16
N ALA A 38 -9.09 12.35 10.46
CA ALA A 38 -9.39 13.07 9.21
C ALA A 38 -9.52 12.15 7.98
N LYS A 39 -9.62 10.83 8.18
CA LYS A 39 -9.82 9.80 7.15
C LYS A 39 -8.71 9.73 6.09
N ALA A 40 -7.49 10.15 6.41
CA ALA A 40 -6.33 9.84 5.58
C ALA A 40 -5.95 8.38 5.82
N GLU A 41 -5.64 7.64 4.75
CA GLU A 41 -5.43 6.19 4.78
C GLU A 41 -4.13 5.79 4.09
N VAL A 42 -3.47 4.77 4.63
CA VAL A 42 -2.38 4.04 3.99
C VAL A 42 -2.74 2.56 4.08
N ASP A 43 -2.73 1.87 2.95
CA ASP A 43 -3.30 0.52 2.83
C ASP A 43 -2.62 -0.47 3.78
N PHE A 44 -1.28 -0.49 3.82
CA PHE A 44 -0.54 -1.38 4.71
C PHE A 44 0.69 -0.72 5.34
N ILE A 45 0.98 -1.09 6.58
CA ILE A 45 2.22 -0.77 7.29
C ILE A 45 2.91 -2.08 7.64
N LEU A 46 4.01 -2.38 6.94
CA LEU A 46 4.85 -3.55 7.25
C LEU A 46 5.84 -3.19 8.37
N ARG A 47 5.85 -4.00 9.43
CA ARG A 47 6.84 -3.92 10.52
C ARG A 47 7.98 -4.89 10.25
N LEU A 48 9.09 -4.38 9.72
CA LEU A 48 10.28 -5.16 9.41
C LEU A 48 11.40 -4.80 10.38
N ASN A 49 11.68 -5.69 11.33
CA ASN A 49 12.57 -5.44 12.46
C ASN A 49 12.11 -4.17 13.22
N GLU A 50 12.99 -3.19 13.42
CA GLU A 50 12.67 -1.91 14.06
C GLU A 50 12.14 -0.85 13.08
N GLN A 51 11.88 -1.22 11.82
CA GLN A 51 11.43 -0.30 10.78
C GLN A 51 9.95 -0.48 10.47
N ILE A 52 9.28 0.63 10.19
CA ILE A 52 7.95 0.63 9.58
C ILE A 52 8.08 1.06 8.13
N ILE A 53 7.41 0.33 7.24
CA ILE A 53 7.40 0.60 5.80
C ILE A 53 5.93 0.79 5.40
N PRO A 54 5.48 2.03 5.14
CA PRO A 54 4.16 2.27 4.56
C PRO A 54 4.14 1.83 3.10
N ILE A 55 3.07 1.13 2.74
CA ILE A 55 2.82 0.59 1.41
C ILE A 55 1.46 1.10 0.96
N GLU A 56 1.44 1.80 -0.18
CA GLU A 56 0.22 2.28 -0.84
C GLU A 56 0.04 1.53 -2.16
N VAL A 57 -1.16 1.01 -2.39
CA VAL A 57 -1.54 0.30 -3.62
C VAL A 57 -2.34 1.25 -4.50
N LYS A 58 -1.90 1.37 -5.76
CA LYS A 58 -2.55 2.20 -6.78
C LYS A 58 -2.54 1.45 -8.09
N TYR A 59 -3.59 0.66 -8.33
CA TYR A 59 -3.75 -0.10 -9.59
C TYR A 59 -4.12 0.83 -10.77
N GLN A 60 -3.18 1.70 -11.13
CA GLN A 60 -3.25 2.62 -12.25
C GLN A 60 -1.85 2.81 -12.84
N THR A 61 -1.81 3.11 -14.14
CA THR A 61 -0.55 3.39 -14.83
C THR A 61 -0.03 4.76 -14.41
N TYR A 62 1.25 4.82 -14.07
CA TYR A 62 1.93 6.06 -13.69
C TYR A 62 2.94 6.47 -14.76
N LYS A 63 2.75 7.65 -15.36
CA LYS A 63 3.73 8.25 -16.27
C LYS A 63 4.98 8.76 -15.54
N GLN A 64 4.88 8.98 -14.23
CA GLN A 64 5.95 9.42 -13.35
C GLN A 64 5.64 8.98 -11.90
N PRO A 65 6.66 8.78 -11.04
CA PRO A 65 6.45 8.46 -9.63
C PRO A 65 5.60 9.52 -8.92
N LYS A 66 4.54 9.10 -8.23
CA LYS A 66 3.64 9.99 -7.49
C LYS A 66 3.23 9.35 -6.16
N ILE A 67 3.36 10.11 -5.07
CA ILE A 67 2.86 9.70 -3.75
C ILE A 67 1.53 10.39 -3.44
N THR A 68 0.65 9.71 -2.71
CA THR A 68 -0.64 10.26 -2.26
C THR A 68 -0.43 11.31 -1.16
N LYS A 69 -1.44 12.17 -0.94
CA LYS A 69 -1.43 13.10 0.19
C LYS A 69 -1.40 12.34 1.53
N SER A 70 -2.10 11.21 1.61
CA SER A 70 -2.12 10.36 2.81
C SER A 70 -0.76 9.75 3.11
N LEU A 71 -0.10 9.15 2.10
CA LEU A 71 1.26 8.62 2.26
C LEU A 71 2.25 9.73 2.64
N ARG A 72 2.14 10.92 2.03
CA ARG A 72 2.94 12.09 2.42
C ARG A 72 2.70 12.48 3.88
N SER A 73 1.45 12.46 4.33
CA SER A 73 1.10 12.73 5.73
C SER A 73 1.74 11.71 6.65
N PHE A 74 1.65 10.42 6.35
CA PHE A 74 2.29 9.36 7.11
C PHE A 74 3.81 9.57 7.21
N ILE A 75 4.48 9.82 6.06
CA ILE A 75 5.92 10.04 6.01
C ILE A 75 6.33 11.25 6.87
N LYS A 76 5.57 12.35 6.81
CA LYS A 76 5.85 13.54 7.62
C LYS A 76 5.72 13.26 9.12
N THR A 77 4.72 12.47 9.52
CA THR A 77 4.44 12.14 10.93
C THR A 77 5.47 11.16 11.50
N TYR A 78 5.76 10.06 10.80
CA TYR A 78 6.53 8.96 11.36
C TYR A 78 7.97 8.86 10.84
N LYS A 79 8.33 9.64 9.81
CA LYS A 79 9.67 9.69 9.20
C LYS A 79 10.27 8.30 8.92
N PRO A 80 9.53 7.38 8.25
CA PRO A 80 10.03 6.06 7.95
C PRO A 80 11.25 6.13 7.02
N LYS A 81 12.18 5.18 7.15
CA LYS A 81 13.39 5.11 6.30
C LYS A 81 13.06 4.84 4.83
N ARG A 82 11.96 4.12 4.57
CA ARG A 82 11.51 3.69 3.24
C ARG A 82 10.00 3.78 3.16
N ALA A 83 9.47 3.98 1.96
CA ALA A 83 8.06 3.93 1.63
C ALA A 83 7.89 3.26 0.27
N MET A 84 6.80 2.54 0.05
CA MET A 84 6.52 1.82 -1.19
C MET A 84 5.18 2.27 -1.78
N VAL A 85 5.16 2.44 -3.10
CA VAL A 85 3.93 2.61 -3.87
C VAL A 85 3.90 1.49 -4.90
N VAL A 86 2.90 0.63 -4.84
CA VAL A 86 2.67 -0.44 -5.80
C VAL A 86 1.73 0.09 -6.89
N THR A 87 2.16 0.01 -8.14
CA THR A 87 1.40 0.51 -9.29
C THR A 87 0.97 -0.63 -10.21
N LYS A 88 0.21 -0.34 -11.28
CA LYS A 88 -0.09 -1.35 -12.30
C LYS A 88 1.16 -1.79 -13.06
N ASP A 89 2.13 -0.88 -13.21
CA ASP A 89 3.27 -1.08 -14.11
C ASP A 89 4.55 -1.52 -13.38
N PHE A 90 4.67 -1.23 -12.08
CA PHE A 90 5.85 -1.46 -11.22
C PHE A 90 5.45 -1.66 -9.76
#